data_AF-A0A2S6B069-F1
#
_entry.id   AF-A0A2S6B069-F1
#
_cell.length_a   1.000
_cell.length_b   1.000
_cell.length_c   1.000
_cell.angle_alpha   90.00
_cell.angle_beta   90.00
_cell.angle_gamma   90.00
#
_symmetry.space_group_name_H-M   'P 1'
#
loop_
_entity.id
_entity.type
_entity.pdbx_description
1 polymer ?
#
loop_
_entity_poly.entity_id
_entity_poly.type
_entity_poly.pdbx_seq_one_letter_code
_entity_poly.pdbx_strand_id
1 'polypeptide(L)'
;INPGNKKILIFTAFADTADYLYANLAPELLTSQHLHSAKVTGKGTPKSTLAKGYDFQELLTLFSPRAKEKAVVMPNEPAEVDLL
;
A
#
# COMPACT_ATOMS: atom_id res chain seq x y z
N ILE A 1 -16.03 -16.04 4.15
CA ILE A 1 -14.67 -15.47 4.35
C ILE A 1 -14.66 -14.09 3.68
N ASN A 2 -14.26 -13.03 4.41
CA ASN A 2 -14.26 -11.59 4.08
C ASN A 2 -14.67 -11.16 2.65
N PRO A 3 -15.98 -11.00 2.37
CA PRO A 3 -16.45 -10.48 1.08
C PRO A 3 -15.90 -9.09 0.79
N GLY A 4 -15.47 -8.86 -0.45
CA GLY A 4 -14.97 -7.55 -0.90
C GLY A 4 -13.56 -7.19 -0.41
N ASN A 5 -12.86 -8.07 0.31
CA ASN A 5 -11.48 -7.83 0.71
C ASN A 5 -10.53 -7.96 -0.50
N LYS A 6 -9.85 -6.86 -0.85
CA LYS A 6 -8.88 -6.78 -1.94
C LYS A 6 -7.43 -6.61 -1.44
N LYS A 7 -7.19 -6.73 -0.12
CA LYS A 7 -5.87 -6.51 0.47
C LYS A 7 -4.92 -7.66 0.16
N ILE A 8 -3.79 -7.36 -0.49
CA ILE A 8 -2.73 -8.29 -0.88
C ILE A 8 -1.40 -7.80 -0.29
N LEU A 9 -0.66 -8.68 0.36
CA LEU A 9 0.68 -8.40 0.90
C LEU A 9 1.69 -9.32 0.21
N ILE A 10 2.68 -8.74 -0.47
CA ILE A 10 3.71 -9.50 -1.20
C ILE A 10 5.05 -9.35 -0.47
N PHE A 11 5.57 -10.48 0.02
CA PHE A 11 6.92 -10.53 0.55
C PHE A 11 7.92 -10.98 -0.53
N THR A 12 9.03 -10.25 -0.61
CA THR A 12 10.16 -10.61 -1.45
C THR A 12 11.47 -10.37 -0.69
N ALA A 13 12.48 -11.19 -1.00
CA ALA A 13 13.78 -11.15 -0.32
C ALA A 13 14.64 -9.95 -0.75
N PHE A 14 14.41 -9.39 -1.93
CA PHE A 14 15.28 -8.35 -2.49
C PHE A 14 14.50 -7.07 -2.79
N ALA A 15 15.10 -5.93 -2.43
CA ALA A 15 14.55 -4.61 -2.72
C ALA A 15 14.35 -4.42 -4.23
N ASP A 16 15.30 -4.83 -5.05
CA ASP A 16 15.20 -4.72 -6.51
C ASP A 16 14.01 -5.50 -7.09
N THR A 17 13.65 -6.62 -6.47
CA THR A 17 12.43 -7.36 -6.83
C THR A 17 11.18 -6.61 -6.42
N ALA A 18 11.15 -6.01 -5.22
CA ALA A 18 10.03 -5.16 -4.79
C ALA A 18 9.87 -3.95 -5.73
N ASP A 19 10.98 -3.35 -6.15
CA ASP A 19 11.04 -2.25 -7.11
C ASP A 19 10.47 -2.66 -8.46
N TYR A 20 10.91 -3.81 -8.98
CA TYR A 20 10.40 -4.36 -10.24
C TYR A 20 8.90 -4.66 -10.17
N LEU A 21 8.44 -5.36 -9.12
CA LEU A 21 7.03 -5.68 -8.96
C LEU A 21 6.17 -4.41 -8.87
N TYR A 22 6.58 -3.45 -8.06
CA TYR A 22 5.86 -2.18 -7.93
C TYR A 22 5.78 -1.43 -9.27
N ALA A 23 6.91 -1.32 -9.99
CA ALA A 23 6.96 -0.61 -11.27
C ALA A 23 6.04 -1.22 -12.35
N ASN A 24 5.84 -2.55 -12.33
CA ASN A 24 5.05 -3.26 -13.33
C ASN A 24 3.59 -3.50 -12.91
N LEU A 25 3.29 -3.60 -11.60
CA LEU A 25 1.93 -3.86 -11.11
C LEU A 25 1.17 -2.58 -10.77
N ALA A 26 1.82 -1.60 -10.13
CA ALA A 26 1.13 -0.44 -9.59
C ALA A 26 0.38 0.40 -10.65
N PRO A 27 0.93 0.66 -11.86
CA PRO A 27 0.22 1.43 -12.87
C PRO A 27 -1.05 0.72 -13.34
N GLU A 28 -0.96 -0.58 -13.65
CA GLU A 28 -2.07 -1.37 -14.16
C GLU A 28 -3.17 -1.55 -13.11
N LEU A 29 -2.80 -1.87 -11.86
CA LEU A 29 -3.76 -2.00 -10.77
C LEU A 29 -4.52 -0.70 -10.50
N LEU A 30 -3.84 0.44 -10.62
CA LEU A 30 -4.46 1.75 -10.44
C LEU A 30 -5.42 2.06 -11.61
N THR A 31 -5.01 1.84 -12.86
CA THR A 31 -5.80 2.25 -14.03
C THR A 31 -6.97 1.30 -14.31
N SER A 32 -6.78 -0.01 -14.21
CA SER A 32 -7.83 -0.98 -14.58
C SER A 32 -8.72 -1.37 -13.40
N GLN A 33 -8.21 -1.34 -12.17
CA GLN A 33 -8.94 -1.80 -10.98
C GLN A 33 -9.16 -0.73 -9.91
N HIS A 34 -8.59 0.47 -10.09
CA HIS A 34 -8.66 1.56 -9.11
C HIS A 34 -8.11 1.16 -7.74
N LEU A 35 -7.08 0.30 -7.72
CA LEU A 35 -6.44 -0.20 -6.51
C LEU A 35 -5.13 0.53 -6.26
N HIS A 36 -4.95 1.01 -5.03
CA HIS A 36 -3.73 1.70 -4.66
C HIS A 36 -2.67 0.70 -4.21
N SER A 37 -1.47 0.85 -4.77
CA SER A 37 -0.29 0.07 -4.37
C SER A 37 0.69 0.94 -3.58
N ALA A 38 1.41 0.32 -2.65
CA ALA A 38 2.57 0.87 -1.99
C ALA A 38 3.72 -0.14 -1.99
N LYS A 39 4.94 0.35 -1.79
CA LYS A 39 6.15 -0.47 -1.67
C LYS A 39 6.98 0.07 -0.51
N VAL A 40 7.36 -0.86 0.35
CA VAL A 40 8.25 -0.62 1.50
C VAL A 40 9.47 -1.53 1.40
N THR A 41 10.65 -0.94 1.57
CA THR A 41 11.94 -1.64 1.52
C THR A 41 12.80 -1.23 2.71
N GLY A 42 13.80 -2.04 3.08
CA GLY A 42 14.71 -1.71 4.19
C GLY A 42 15.65 -0.53 3.92
N LYS A 43 15.71 -0.04 2.68
CA LYS A 43 16.49 1.11 2.25
C LYS A 43 15.63 1.96 1.30
N GLY A 44 15.59 3.27 1.54
CA GLY A 44 14.89 4.25 0.70
C GLY A 44 13.57 4.74 1.28
N THR A 45 13.07 5.85 0.75
CA THR A 45 11.75 6.40 1.10
C THR A 45 10.66 5.48 0.53
N PRO A 46 9.63 5.12 1.33
CA PRO A 46 8.48 4.39 0.82
C PRO A 46 7.85 5.08 -0.39
N LYS A 47 7.28 4.28 -1.30
CA LYS A 47 6.57 4.78 -2.47
C LYS A 47 5.15 4.27 -2.48
N SER A 48 4.22 5.09 -2.95
CA SER A 48 2.84 4.68 -3.17
C SER A 48 2.24 5.40 -4.36
N THR A 49 1.13 4.86 -4.84
CA THR A 49 0.29 5.46 -5.90
C THR A 49 -0.62 6.58 -5.38
N LEU A 50 -0.60 6.85 -4.08
CA LEU A 50 -1.35 7.94 -3.48
C LEU A 50 -0.66 9.27 -3.79
N ALA A 51 -1.45 10.33 -3.97
CA ALA A 51 -0.92 11.66 -4.30
C ALA A 51 -0.06 12.27 -3.16
N LYS A 52 -0.41 11.94 -1.92
CA LYS A 52 0.33 12.36 -0.71
C LYS A 52 1.43 11.34 -0.40
N GLY A 53 2.60 11.84 0.02
CA GLY A 53 3.66 11.01 0.56
C GLY A 53 3.33 10.56 1.99
N TYR A 54 3.59 9.29 2.28
CA TYR A 54 3.37 8.67 3.59
C TYR A 54 4.62 7.96 4.05
N ASP A 55 4.84 7.94 5.35
CA ASP A 55 5.89 7.13 5.95
C ASP A 55 5.52 5.64 6.02
N PHE A 56 6.44 4.82 6.51
CA PHE A 56 6.24 3.38 6.63
C PHE A 56 5.05 3.00 7.52
N GLN A 57 4.87 3.66 8.66
CA GLN A 57 3.80 3.35 9.62
C GLN A 57 2.44 3.79 9.09
N GLU A 58 2.39 4.95 8.44
CA GLU A 58 1.19 5.44 7.76
C GLU A 58 0.76 4.48 6.66
N LEU A 59 1.67 4.01 5.80
CA LEU A 59 1.32 3.04 4.74
C LEU A 59 0.80 1.71 5.29
N LEU A 60 1.38 1.20 6.39
CA LEU A 60 0.83 0.01 7.06
C LEU A 60 -0.58 0.25 7.61
N THR A 61 -0.83 1.45 8.12
CA THR A 61 -2.15 1.86 8.63
C THR A 61 -3.16 1.97 7.49
N LEU A 62 -2.77 2.54 6.35
CA LEU A 62 -3.60 2.65 5.15
C LEU A 62 -3.86 1.30 4.48
N PHE A 63 -2.94 0.34 4.61
CA PHE A 63 -3.11 -1.03 4.12
C PHE A 63 -4.08 -1.85 5.00
N SER A 64 -3.99 -1.71 6.32
CA SER A 64 -4.80 -2.47 7.28
C SER A 64 -5.57 -1.56 8.25
N PRO A 65 -6.53 -0.77 7.75
CA PRO A 65 -7.16 0.30 8.53
C PRO A 65 -7.92 -0.20 9.76
N ARG A 66 -8.44 -1.44 9.71
CA ARG A 66 -9.15 -2.06 10.83
C ARG A 66 -8.21 -2.55 11.93
N ALA A 67 -7.11 -3.21 11.56
CA ALA A 67 -6.17 -3.76 12.54
C ALA A 67 -5.25 -2.69 13.15
N LYS A 68 -5.11 -1.55 12.46
CA LYS A 68 -4.29 -0.41 12.88
C LYS A 68 -5.11 0.79 13.35
N GLU A 69 -6.41 0.63 13.54
CA GLU A 69 -7.31 1.67 14.06
C GLU A 69 -7.20 3.02 13.29
N LYS A 70 -7.16 2.98 11.95
CA LYS A 70 -6.99 4.18 11.09
C LYS A 70 -7.93 5.32 11.48
N ALA A 71 -9.18 5.01 11.82
CA ALA A 71 -10.17 6.00 12.22
C ALA A 71 -9.78 6.82 13.47
N VAL A 72 -8.89 6.31 14.32
CA VAL A 72 -8.38 7.00 15.51
C VAL A 72 -7.05 7.70 15.20
N VAL A 73 -6.12 7.00 14.54
CA VAL A 73 -4.75 7.51 14.30
C VAL A 73 -4.65 8.47 13.11
N MET A 74 -5.52 8.31 12.11
CA MET A 74 -5.58 9.11 10.88
C MET A 74 -7.05 9.43 10.51
N PRO A 75 -7.80 10.15 11.39
CA PRO A 75 -9.26 10.26 11.31
C PRO A 75 -9.77 10.94 10.02
N ASN A 76 -8.97 11.82 9.43
CA ASN A 76 -9.33 12.61 8.25
C ASN A 76 -8.66 12.10 6.96
N GLU A 77 -8.08 10.91 6.98
CA GLU A 77 -7.38 10.35 5.83
C GLU A 77 -8.28 9.32 5.10
N PRO A 78 -8.90 9.70 3.97
CA PRO A 78 -9.76 8.79 3.22
C PRO A 78 -8.95 7.74 2.45
N ALA A 79 -7.65 7.96 2.23
CA ALA A 79 -6.82 7.05 1.46
C ALA A 79 -6.77 5.64 2.05
N GLU A 80 -6.54 4.67 1.17
CA GLU A 80 -6.24 3.29 1.52
C GLU A 80 -5.22 2.71 0.54
N VAL A 81 -4.52 1.66 0.98
CA VAL A 81 -3.64 0.85 0.15
C VAL A 81 -4.21 -0.55 0.05
N ASP A 82 -4.20 -1.13 -1.14
CA ASP A 82 -4.75 -2.45 -1.45
C ASP A 82 -3.65 -3.49 -1.71
N LEU A 83 -2.54 -3.10 -2.31
CA LEU A 83 -1.35 -3.94 -2.47
C LEU A 83 -0.16 -3.32 -1.75
N LEU A 84 0.52 -4.12 -0.94
CA LEU A 84 1.75 -3.73 -0.23
C LEU A 84 2.89 -4.71 -0.49
#